data_AF-A0A317GXW2-F1
#
_entry.id   AF-A0A317GXW2-F1
#
_cell.length_a   1.000
_cell.length_b   1.000
_cell.length_c   1.000
_cell.angle_alpha   90.00
_cell.angle_beta   90.00
_cell.angle_gamma   90.00
#
_symmetry.space_group_name_H-M   'P 1'
#
loop_
_entity.id
_entity.type
_entity.pdbx_description
1 polymer ?
#
loop_
_entity_poly.entity_id
_entity_poly.type
_entity_poly.pdbx_seq_one_letter_code
_entity_poly.pdbx_strand_id
1 'polypeptide(L)'
;LTEALMTACWAQEANCADPDTLSRIAESVGWDASKSRLPEVQAREIYDRYTKEAIDAQVFGAPTYVVDRELFWGQDRLELLERKLSA
;
A
#
# COMPACT_ATOMS: atom_id res chain seq x y z
N LEU A 1 3.72 -5.27 8.72
CA LEU A 1 2.41 -4.58 8.78
C LEU A 1 1.59 -4.76 7.51
N THR A 2 2.08 -4.39 6.32
CA THR A 2 1.31 -4.47 5.06
C THR A 2 0.75 -5.86 4.77
N GLU A 3 1.55 -6.91 4.87
CA GLU A 3 1.09 -8.29 4.69
C GLU A 3 -0.05 -8.63 5.67
N ALA A 4 0.14 -8.34 6.97
CA ALA A 4 -0.87 -8.59 7.99
C ALA A 4 -2.17 -7.79 7.75
N LEU A 5 -2.09 -6.54 7.28
CA LEU A 5 -3.27 -5.75 6.87
C LEU A 5 -4.00 -6.39 5.69
N MET A 6 -3.25 -6.81 4.66
CA MET A 6 -3.82 -7.47 3.49
C MET A 6 -4.48 -8.80 3.87
N THR A 7 -3.83 -9.62 4.70
CA THR A 7 -4.41 -10.88 5.22
C THR A 7 -5.66 -10.61 6.04
N ALA A 8 -5.64 -9.63 6.94
CA ALA A 8 -6.78 -9.30 7.77
C ALA A 8 -7.99 -8.85 6.92
N CYS A 9 -7.76 -7.97 5.94
CA CYS A 9 -8.83 -7.48 5.07
C CYS A 9 -9.38 -8.56 4.14
N TRP A 10 -8.50 -9.29 3.45
CA TRP A 10 -8.90 -10.15 2.33
C TRP A 10 -9.12 -11.61 2.71
N ALA A 11 -8.36 -12.14 3.67
CA ALA A 11 -8.47 -13.54 4.07
C ALA A 11 -9.31 -13.74 5.34
N GLN A 12 -9.42 -12.72 6.18
CA GLN A 12 -10.11 -12.79 7.48
C GLN A 12 -11.35 -11.89 7.56
N GLU A 13 -11.66 -11.14 6.49
CA GLU A 13 -12.81 -10.23 6.41
C GLU A 13 -12.86 -9.17 7.54
N ALA A 14 -11.71 -8.81 8.10
CA ALA A 14 -11.63 -7.85 9.19
C ALA A 14 -11.92 -6.42 8.70
N ASN A 15 -12.62 -5.64 9.52
CA ASN A 15 -12.89 -4.23 9.24
C ASN A 15 -11.62 -3.37 9.42
N CYS A 16 -10.88 -3.14 8.33
CA CYS A 16 -9.68 -2.31 8.35
C CYS A 16 -9.95 -0.79 8.36
N ALA A 17 -11.22 -0.36 8.40
CA ALA A 17 -11.58 1.03 8.67
C ALA A 17 -11.72 1.33 10.18
N ASP A 18 -11.79 0.30 11.02
CA ASP A 18 -11.88 0.44 12.47
C ASP A 18 -10.48 0.63 13.10
N PRO A 19 -10.23 1.74 13.84
CA PRO A 19 -8.97 1.99 14.52
C PRO A 19 -8.54 0.88 15.46
N ASP A 20 -9.45 0.22 16.18
CA ASP A 20 -9.09 -0.82 17.15
C ASP A 20 -8.62 -2.09 16.44
N THR A 21 -9.27 -2.43 15.32
CA THR A 21 -8.81 -3.48 14.41
C THR A 21 -7.41 -3.19 13.87
N LEU A 22 -7.14 -1.96 13.42
CA LEU A 22 -5.80 -1.57 12.95
C LEU A 22 -4.73 -1.67 14.05
N SER A 23 -5.06 -1.27 15.29
CA SER A 23 -4.13 -1.37 16.43
C SER A 23 -3.78 -2.83 16.74
N ARG A 24 -4.77 -3.74 16.77
CA ARG A 24 -4.53 -5.18 16.97
C ARG A 24 -3.67 -5.81 15.89
N ILE A 25 -3.85 -5.40 14.62
CA ILE A 25 -3.02 -5.88 13.50
C ILE A 25 -1.59 -5.37 13.63
N ALA A 26 -1.39 -4.13 14.08
CA ALA A 26 -0.05 -3.60 14.31
C ALA A 26 0.67 -4.35 15.45
N GLU A 27 -0.02 -4.59 16.57
CA GLU A 27 0.53 -5.32 17.72
C GLU A 27 0.87 -6.77 17.36
N SER A 28 0.08 -7.44 16.52
CA SER A 28 0.33 -8.83 16.11
C SER A 28 1.63 -9.02 15.32
N VAL A 29 2.16 -7.95 14.71
CA VAL A 29 3.46 -7.94 14.01
C VAL A 29 4.57 -7.25 14.82
N GLY A 30 4.36 -7.06 16.12
CA GLY A 30 5.34 -6.52 17.05
C GLY A 30 5.51 -5.00 17.03
N TRP A 31 4.57 -4.27 16.41
CA TRP A 31 4.57 -2.80 16.44
C TRP A 31 3.82 -2.28 17.67
N ASP A 32 4.32 -1.20 18.27
CA ASP A 32 3.61 -0.49 19.33
C ASP A 32 2.56 0.43 18.71
N ALA A 33 1.30 -0.03 18.65
CA ALA A 33 0.20 0.71 18.05
C ALA A 33 0.02 2.14 18.61
N SER A 34 0.39 2.36 19.88
CA SER A 34 0.31 3.69 20.51
C SER A 34 1.35 4.68 19.99
N LYS A 35 2.48 4.18 19.45
CA LYS A 35 3.59 4.98 18.92
C LYS A 35 3.68 4.96 17.40
N SER A 36 2.98 4.04 16.74
CA SER A 36 3.05 3.84 15.29
C SER A 36 2.06 4.69 14.48
N ARG A 37 1.26 5.55 15.14
CA ARG A 37 0.34 6.47 14.47
C ARG A 37 0.96 7.85 14.32
N LEU A 38 1.00 8.34 13.08
CA LEU A 38 1.25 9.75 12.83
C LEU A 38 0.04 10.60 13.24
N PRO A 39 0.24 11.87 13.60
CA PRO A 39 -0.85 12.83 13.70
C PRO A 39 -1.65 12.87 12.40
N GLU A 40 -2.98 13.00 12.49
CA GLU A 40 -3.89 12.90 11.33
C GLU A 40 -3.52 13.86 10.20
N VAL A 41 -3.15 15.10 10.53
CA VAL A 41 -2.74 16.12 9.55
C VAL A 41 -1.51 15.67 8.76
N GLN A 42 -0.48 15.16 9.45
CA GLN A 42 0.75 14.68 8.80
C GLN A 42 0.48 13.44 7.95
N ALA A 43 -0.36 12.52 8.44
CA ALA A 43 -0.76 11.34 7.68
C ALA A 43 -1.52 11.73 6.40
N ARG A 44 -2.43 12.72 6.48
CA ARG A 44 -3.18 13.24 5.33
C ARG A 44 -2.26 13.87 4.28
N GLU A 45 -1.33 14.72 4.70
CA GLU A 45 -0.36 15.36 3.80
C GLU A 45 0.47 14.32 3.03
N ILE A 46 0.94 13.29 3.73
CA ILE A 46 1.69 12.19 3.09
C ILE A 46 0.81 11.41 2.11
N TYR A 47 -0.42 11.10 2.49
CA TYR A 47 -1.39 10.40 1.64
C TYR A 47 -1.71 11.18 0.37
N ASP A 48 -2.00 12.49 0.50
CA ASP A 48 -2.35 13.36 -0.63
C ASP A 48 -1.15 13.53 -1.57
N ARG A 49 0.06 13.66 -1.02
CA ARG A 49 1.30 13.73 -1.81
C ARG A 49 1.51 12.46 -2.63
N TYR A 50 1.47 11.28 -2.03
CA TYR A 50 1.66 10.03 -2.78
C TYR A 50 0.55 9.78 -3.80
N THR A 51 -0.69 10.16 -3.47
CA THR A 51 -1.81 10.11 -4.44
C THR A 51 -1.53 11.02 -5.64
N LYS A 52 -1.06 12.25 -5.40
CA LYS A 52 -0.68 13.17 -6.46
C LYS A 52 0.48 12.65 -7.31
N GLU A 53 1.53 12.12 -6.68
CA GLU A 53 2.67 11.52 -7.40
C GLU A 53 2.23 10.37 -8.33
N ALA A 54 1.31 9.52 -7.87
CA ALA A 54 0.73 8.45 -8.69
C ALA A 54 -0.07 9.01 -9.89
N ILE A 55 -0.91 10.01 -9.66
CA ILE A 55 -1.69 10.67 -10.73
C ILE A 55 -0.77 11.34 -11.76
N ASP A 56 0.25 12.06 -11.31
CA ASP A 56 1.22 12.73 -12.18
C ASP A 56 2.00 11.70 -13.01
N ALA A 57 2.24 10.50 -12.47
CA ALA A 57 2.83 9.35 -13.16
C ALA A 57 1.83 8.56 -14.04
N GLN A 58 0.58 9.04 -14.19
CA GLN A 58 -0.49 8.38 -14.97
C GLN A 58 -0.90 7.00 -14.44
N VAL A 59 -0.72 6.75 -13.14
CA VAL A 59 -1.25 5.56 -12.46
C VAL A 59 -2.77 5.71 -12.31
N PHE A 60 -3.53 4.74 -12.79
CA PHE A 60 -5.00 4.76 -12.77
C PHE A 60 -5.63 3.56 -12.02
N GLY A 61 -4.81 2.63 -11.53
CA GLY A 61 -5.27 1.42 -10.86
C GLY A 61 -4.18 0.76 -10.03
N ALA A 62 -4.54 -0.29 -9.29
CA ALA A 62 -3.62 -1.03 -8.44
C ALA A 62 -3.74 -2.55 -8.67
N PRO A 63 -2.63 -3.31 -8.56
CA PRO A 63 -1.26 -2.82 -8.47
C PRO A 63 -0.78 -2.24 -9.81
N THR A 64 0.06 -1.20 -9.75
CA THR A 64 0.78 -0.66 -10.91
C THR A 64 2.25 -0.55 -10.54
N TYR A 65 3.12 -1.01 -11.43
CA TYR A 65 4.57 -0.88 -11.32
C TYR A 65 5.07 0.13 -12.35
N VAL A 66 6.07 0.93 -11.99
CA VAL A 66 6.66 1.94 -12.88
C VAL A 66 8.17 1.73 -12.94
N VAL A 67 8.72 1.52 -14.13
CA VAL A 67 10.17 1.34 -14.39
C VAL A 67 10.56 2.23 -15.56
N ASP A 68 11.53 3.15 -15.37
CA ASP A 68 11.97 4.10 -16.40
C ASP A 68 10.82 4.84 -17.12
N ARG A 69 9.80 5.25 -16.34
CA ARG A 69 8.55 5.89 -16.81
C ARG A 69 7.60 4.98 -17.61
N GLU A 70 7.90 3.70 -17.75
CA GLU A 70 7.01 2.69 -18.33
C GLU A 70 6.12 2.07 -17.25
N LEU A 71 4.81 1.98 -17.53
CA LEU A 71 3.80 1.49 -16.59
C LEU A 71 3.44 0.02 -16.88
N PHE A 72 3.39 -0.81 -15.84
CA PHE A 72 2.91 -2.20 -15.88
C PHE A 72 1.75 -2.32 -14.89
N TRP A 73 0.51 -2.32 -15.40
CA TRP A 73 -0.71 -2.38 -14.58
C TRP A 73 -1.28 -3.80 -14.50
N GLY A 74 -1.45 -4.31 -13.29
CA GLY A 74 -2.01 -5.64 -13.02
C GLY A 74 -0.96 -6.64 -12.53
N GLN A 75 -1.38 -7.55 -11.65
CA GLN A 75 -0.54 -8.65 -11.17
C GLN A 75 -0.18 -9.63 -12.29
N ASP A 76 -1.02 -9.73 -13.31
CA ASP A 76 -0.82 -10.52 -14.53
C ASP A 76 0.18 -9.88 -15.52
N ARG A 77 0.88 -8.80 -15.13
CA ARG A 77 1.95 -8.17 -15.92
C ARG A 77 3.36 -8.39 -15.36
N LEU A 78 3.51 -9.17 -14.29
CA LEU A 78 4.81 -9.40 -13.64
C LEU A 78 5.85 -10.02 -14.58
N GLU A 79 5.47 -10.90 -15.50
CA GLU A 79 6.41 -11.47 -16.48
C GLU A 79 6.97 -10.40 -17.45
N LEU A 80 6.14 -9.44 -17.87
CA LEU A 80 6.57 -8.33 -18.72
C LEU A 80 7.49 -7.38 -17.95
N LEU A 81 7.17 -7.13 -16.68
CA LEU A 81 8.00 -6.35 -15.78
C LEU A 81 9.38 -7.00 -15.58
N GLU A 82 9.43 -8.31 -15.36
CA GLU A 82 10.68 -9.06 -15.20
C GLU A 82 11.58 -8.96 -16.44
N ARG A 83 10.99 -9.09 -17.64
CA ARG A 83 11.71 -8.92 -18.91
C ARG A 83 12.30 -7.52 -19.03
N LYS A 84 11.58 -6.48 -18.60
CA LYS A 84 12.07 -5.08 -18.62
C LYS A 84 13.26 -4.88 -17.67
N LEU A 85 13.22 -5.47 -16.48
CA LEU A 85 14.27 -5.33 -15.46
C LEU A 85 15.54 -6.14 -15.78
N SER A 86 15.43 -7.14 -16.66
CA SER A 86 16.53 -8.05 -17.04
C SER A 86 17.22 -7.66 -18.35
N ALA A 87 16.77 -6.59 -19.00
CA ALA A 87 17.33 -6.05 -20.24
C ALA A 87 18.47 -5.06 -19.94
#